data_AF-A0A523SHM6-F1
#
_entry.id   AF-A0A523SHM6-F1
#
_cell.length_a   1.000
_cell.length_b   1.000
_cell.length_c   1.000
_cell.angle_alpha   90.00
_cell.angle_beta   90.00
_cell.angle_gamma   90.00
#
_symmetry.space_group_name_H-M   'P 1'
#
loop_
_entity.id
_entity.type
_entity.pdbx_description
1 polymer ?
#
loop_
_entity_poly.entity_id
_entity_poly.type
_entity_poly.pdbx_seq_one_letter_code
_entity_poly.pdbx_strand_id
1 'polypeptide(L)'
;MADDELNQNQNHNPEGEESGQSEASRITELEGLVAQKDEELTKANARITELEQAVAESDEKLTTINNSLAEAVASYKATVVQANPEVLEELIIGDTIESINESLRKAKTLISRVRQGLEVEISAAKIPAGAPQRTPPDLSALSPREKIQYAIGGKK
;
A
#
# COMPACT_ATOMS: atom_id res chain seq x y z
N MET A 1 87.27 -7.41 -78.56
CA MET A 1 87.88 -6.06 -78.61
C MET A 1 86.76 -5.09 -78.89
N ALA A 2 86.71 -3.99 -78.10
CA ALA A 2 85.63 -3.02 -77.89
C ALA A 2 84.53 -3.57 -76.97
N ASP A 3 84.47 -3.32 -75.66
CA ASP A 3 84.53 -2.05 -74.88
C ASP A 3 83.59 -0.98 -75.46
N ASP A 4 82.41 -0.78 -74.87
CA ASP A 4 82.01 0.44 -74.13
C ASP A 4 80.49 0.42 -73.77
N GLU A 5 80.09 1.33 -72.86
CA GLU A 5 78.72 1.69 -72.39
C GLU A 5 78.27 1.05 -71.06
N LEU A 6 78.66 1.62 -69.92
CA LEU A 6 77.96 2.71 -69.18
C LEU A 6 76.52 2.35 -68.80
N ASN A 7 76.30 1.92 -67.56
CA ASN A 7 75.81 2.79 -66.48
C ASN A 7 74.68 3.73 -66.92
N GLN A 8 73.42 3.32 -66.68
CA GLN A 8 72.30 4.18 -66.31
C GLN A 8 71.04 3.34 -66.11
N ASN A 9 70.78 2.90 -64.88
CA ASN A 9 69.38 2.72 -64.44
C ASN A 9 69.26 2.83 -62.92
N GLN A 10 69.69 3.96 -62.37
CA GLN A 10 69.10 4.45 -61.12
C GLN A 10 67.77 5.13 -61.47
N ASN A 11 66.75 4.34 -61.78
CA ASN A 11 65.38 4.84 -61.78
C ASN A 11 64.86 4.72 -60.35
N HIS A 12 65.29 5.67 -59.51
CA HIS A 12 64.71 5.88 -58.19
C HIS A 12 63.28 6.38 -58.45
N ASN A 13 62.30 5.54 -58.10
CA ASN A 13 60.88 5.84 -58.27
C ASN A 13 60.34 6.34 -56.92
N PRO A 14 60.32 7.67 -56.65
CA PRO A 14 59.95 8.20 -55.34
C PRO A 14 58.44 8.07 -55.03
N GLU A 15 57.60 7.83 -56.05
CA GLU A 15 56.13 7.84 -55.90
C GLU A 15 55.57 6.61 -55.17
N GLY A 16 56.29 5.48 -55.17
CA GLY A 16 55.88 4.27 -54.45
C GLY A 16 56.12 4.31 -52.94
N GLU A 17 57.08 5.12 -52.50
CA GLU A 17 57.44 5.24 -51.08
C GLU A 17 56.55 6.25 -50.35
N GLU A 18 56.12 7.34 -51.01
CA GLU A 18 55.20 8.33 -50.43
C GLU A 18 53.79 7.76 -50.15
N SER A 19 53.24 6.96 -51.07
CA SER A 19 51.91 6.35 -50.89
C SER A 19 51.91 5.34 -49.73
N GLY A 20 52.95 4.50 -49.63
CA GLY A 20 53.09 3.53 -48.55
C GLY A 20 53.31 4.18 -47.17
N GLN A 21 54.02 5.32 -47.11
CA GLN A 21 54.18 6.09 -45.88
C GLN A 21 52.87 6.75 -45.43
N SER A 22 52.04 7.22 -46.36
CA SER A 22 50.71 7.77 -46.08
C SER A 22 49.76 6.70 -45.53
N GLU A 23 49.75 5.50 -46.13
CA GLU A 23 48.93 4.38 -45.68
C GLU A 23 49.37 3.86 -44.31
N ALA A 24 50.68 3.72 -44.07
CA ALA A 24 51.21 3.33 -42.78
C ALA A 24 50.82 4.32 -41.68
N SER A 25 50.92 5.63 -41.94
CA SER A 25 50.52 6.68 -41.00
C SER A 25 49.04 6.60 -40.63
N ARG A 26 48.19 6.33 -41.63
CA ARG A 26 46.74 6.18 -41.42
C ARG A 26 46.38 4.91 -40.64
N ILE A 27 47.10 3.81 -40.86
CA ILE A 27 46.94 2.58 -40.07
C ILE A 27 47.29 2.86 -38.61
N THR A 28 48.41 3.53 -38.33
CA THR A 28 48.82 3.86 -36.96
C THR A 28 47.80 4.77 -36.26
N GLU A 29 47.23 5.74 -36.97
CA GLU A 29 46.16 6.59 -36.43
C GLU A 29 44.90 5.78 -36.10
N LEU A 30 44.47 4.90 -37.01
CA LEU A 30 43.31 4.05 -36.80
C LEU A 30 43.51 3.07 -35.64
N GLU A 31 44.69 2.46 -35.52
CA GLU A 31 45.05 1.60 -34.38
C GLU A 31 45.01 2.37 -33.05
N GLY A 32 45.49 3.61 -33.03
CA GLY A 32 45.38 4.49 -31.87
C GLY A 32 43.93 4.80 -31.50
N LEU A 33 43.08 5.09 -32.49
CA LEU A 33 41.66 5.33 -32.27
C LEU A 33 40.93 4.08 -31.77
N VAL A 34 41.24 2.90 -32.31
CA VAL A 34 40.66 1.62 -31.85
C VAL A 34 41.06 1.36 -30.40
N ALA A 35 42.34 1.52 -30.05
CA ALA A 35 42.81 1.35 -28.68
C ALA A 35 42.11 2.32 -27.69
N GLN A 36 41.93 3.59 -28.08
CA GLN A 36 41.18 4.55 -27.28
C GLN A 36 39.72 4.13 -27.10
N LYS A 37 39.06 3.66 -28.17
CA LYS A 37 37.66 3.22 -28.10
C LYS A 37 37.49 1.97 -27.27
N ASP A 38 38.43 1.03 -27.32
CA ASP A 38 38.43 -0.15 -26.46
C ASP A 38 38.60 0.23 -24.99
N GLU A 39 39.45 1.21 -24.67
CA GLU A 39 39.57 1.73 -23.31
C GLU A 39 38.27 2.43 -22.83
N GLU A 40 37.62 3.21 -23.69
CA GLU A 40 36.33 3.83 -23.39
C GLU A 40 35.24 2.77 -23.17
N LEU A 41 35.21 1.73 -24.01
CA LEU A 41 34.23 0.65 -23.95
C LEU A 41 34.41 -0.22 -22.71
N THR A 42 35.65 -0.52 -22.31
CA THR A 42 35.93 -1.23 -21.06
C THR A 42 35.50 -0.43 -19.84
N LYS A 43 35.76 0.89 -19.80
CA LYS A 43 35.28 1.78 -18.73
C LYS A 43 33.75 1.85 -18.68
N ALA A 44 33.10 1.97 -19.84
CA ALA A 44 31.65 2.00 -19.94
C ALA A 44 31.03 0.69 -19.44
N ASN A 45 31.56 -0.46 -19.86
CA ASN A 45 31.09 -1.78 -19.41
C ASN A 45 31.26 -1.95 -17.89
N ALA A 46 32.39 -1.54 -17.32
CA ALA A 46 32.59 -1.57 -15.87
C ALA A 46 31.54 -0.73 -15.14
N ARG A 47 31.21 0.46 -15.66
CA ARG A 47 30.19 1.32 -15.07
C ARG A 47 28.78 0.75 -15.21
N ILE A 48 28.47 0.09 -16.32
CA ILE A 48 27.19 -0.61 -16.51
C ILE A 48 27.03 -1.70 -15.46
N THR A 49 28.03 -2.56 -15.27
CA THR A 49 27.99 -3.63 -14.26
C THR A 49 27.82 -3.07 -12.84
N GLU A 50 28.49 -1.97 -12.51
CA GLU A 50 28.33 -1.32 -11.20
C GLU A 50 26.90 -0.77 -11.01
N LEU A 51 26.33 -0.14 -12.05
CA LEU A 51 24.97 0.38 -12.00
C LEU A 51 23.93 -0.74 -11.91
N GLU A 52 24.12 -1.84 -12.66
CA GLU A 52 23.26 -3.02 -12.59
C GLU A 52 23.25 -3.62 -11.18
N GLN A 53 24.42 -3.72 -10.55
CA GLN A 53 24.51 -4.18 -9.16
C GLN A 53 23.79 -3.22 -8.20
N ALA A 54 23.99 -1.91 -8.35
CA ALA A 54 23.34 -0.91 -7.50
C ALA A 54 21.81 -0.91 -7.65
N VAL A 55 21.29 -1.15 -8.86
CA VAL A 55 19.86 -1.32 -9.12
C VAL A 55 19.34 -2.57 -8.43
N ALA A 56 20.01 -3.72 -8.59
CA ALA A 56 19.61 -4.96 -7.95
C ALA A 56 19.55 -4.85 -6.42
N GLU A 57 20.58 -4.23 -5.80
CA GLU A 57 20.60 -3.97 -4.36
C GLU A 57 19.49 -3.02 -3.90
N SER A 58 19.14 -2.04 -4.74
CA SER A 58 18.06 -1.09 -4.44
C SER A 58 16.69 -1.75 -4.52
N ASP A 59 16.47 -2.62 -5.52
CA ASP A 59 15.23 -3.37 -5.69
C ASP A 59 15.00 -4.38 -4.55
N GLU A 60 16.07 -5.02 -4.07
CA GLU A 60 16.00 -5.91 -2.89
C GLU A 60 15.61 -5.13 -1.63
N LYS A 61 16.22 -3.96 -1.41
CA LYS A 61 15.87 -3.05 -0.30
C LYS A 61 14.43 -2.57 -0.38
N LEU A 62 13.97 -2.16 -1.57
CA LEU A 62 12.58 -1.75 -1.79
C LEU A 62 11.60 -2.88 -1.48
N THR A 63 11.91 -4.10 -1.91
CA THR A 63 11.08 -5.28 -1.63
C THR A 63 10.99 -5.54 -0.14
N THR A 64 12.12 -5.47 0.58
CA THR A 64 12.16 -5.69 2.04
C THR A 64 11.38 -4.61 2.79
N ILE A 65 11.55 -3.33 2.41
CA ILE A 65 10.83 -2.21 3.02
C ILE A 65 9.33 -2.33 2.77
N ASN A 66 8.92 -2.67 1.55
CA ASN A 66 7.50 -2.85 1.22
C ASN A 66 6.86 -3.99 2.01
N ASN A 67 7.56 -5.12 2.16
CA ASN A 67 7.08 -6.23 2.98
C ASN A 67 6.94 -5.83 4.45
N SER A 68 7.96 -5.18 5.01
CA SER A 68 7.92 -4.70 6.40
C SER A 68 6.81 -3.67 6.62
N LEU A 69 6.57 -2.77 5.65
CA LEU A 69 5.49 -1.80 5.70
C LEU A 69 4.12 -2.50 5.68
N ALA A 70 3.93 -3.49 4.81
CA ALA A 70 2.70 -4.26 4.74
C ALA A 70 2.43 -5.01 6.07
N GLU A 71 3.45 -5.64 6.65
CA GLU A 71 3.37 -6.30 7.96
C GLU A 71 3.04 -5.31 9.09
N ALA A 72 3.65 -4.13 9.08
CA ALA A 72 3.39 -3.08 10.07
C ALA A 72 1.96 -2.56 9.96
N VAL A 73 1.44 -2.33 8.75
CA VAL A 73 0.04 -1.92 8.52
C VAL A 73 -0.93 -3.01 8.96
N ALA A 74 -0.66 -4.29 8.64
CA ALA A 74 -1.50 -5.40 9.07
C ALA A 74 -1.54 -5.53 10.60
N SER A 75 -0.38 -5.40 11.25
CA SER A 75 -0.27 -5.40 12.71
C SER A 75 -1.03 -4.23 13.33
N TYR A 76 -0.90 -3.04 12.74
CA TYR A 76 -1.65 -1.86 13.16
C TYR A 76 -3.17 -2.09 13.05
N LYS A 77 -3.65 -2.62 11.91
CA LYS A 77 -5.07 -2.97 11.73
C LYS A 77 -5.56 -3.92 12.82
N ALA A 78 -4.81 -4.97 13.14
CA ALA A 78 -5.16 -5.92 14.19
C ALA A 78 -5.28 -5.24 15.56
N THR A 79 -4.34 -4.36 15.92
CA THR A 79 -4.43 -3.59 17.18
C THR A 79 -5.62 -2.65 17.23
N VAL A 80 -5.98 -2.03 16.09
CA VAL A 80 -7.14 -1.15 15.98
C VAL A 80 -8.43 -1.94 16.16
N VAL A 81 -8.55 -3.12 15.55
CA VAL A 81 -9.71 -4.01 15.73
C VAL A 81 -9.83 -4.44 17.19
N GLN A 82 -8.73 -4.87 17.81
CA GLN A 82 -8.71 -5.29 19.22
C GLN A 82 -9.10 -4.15 20.18
N ALA A 83 -8.63 -2.93 19.91
CA ALA A 83 -8.93 -1.76 20.74
C ALA A 83 -10.38 -1.25 20.58
N ASN A 84 -11.11 -1.69 19.55
CA ASN A 84 -12.45 -1.21 19.22
C ASN A 84 -13.43 -2.38 18.99
N PRO A 85 -13.74 -3.19 20.02
CA PRO A 85 -14.59 -4.39 19.87
C PRO A 85 -16.05 -4.08 19.48
N GLU A 86 -16.49 -2.84 19.63
CA GLU A 86 -17.81 -2.38 19.18
C GLU A 86 -17.88 -2.15 17.66
N VAL A 87 -16.73 -2.03 16.99
CA VAL A 87 -16.62 -1.84 15.54
C VAL A 87 -16.35 -3.19 14.89
N LEU A 88 -17.18 -3.56 13.91
CA LEU A 88 -16.96 -4.77 13.12
C LEU A 88 -15.65 -4.64 12.33
N GLU A 89 -14.85 -5.71 12.33
CA GLU A 89 -13.58 -5.76 11.59
C GLU A 89 -13.76 -5.45 10.10
N GLU A 90 -14.88 -5.88 9.51
CA GLU A 90 -15.24 -5.63 8.11
C GLU A 90 -15.39 -4.13 7.78
N LEU A 91 -15.62 -3.27 8.79
CA LEU A 91 -15.74 -1.82 8.60
C LEU A 91 -14.39 -1.10 8.68
N ILE A 92 -13.31 -1.80 9.08
CA ILE A 92 -11.96 -1.25 9.17
C ILE A 92 -11.19 -1.72 7.93
N ILE A 93 -11.26 -0.93 6.86
CA ILE A 93 -10.74 -1.27 5.53
C ILE A 93 -9.56 -0.35 5.19
N GLY A 94 -8.62 -0.87 4.40
CA GLY A 94 -7.54 -0.12 3.78
C GLY A 94 -6.16 -0.72 4.00
N ASP A 95 -5.23 -0.38 3.11
CA ASP A 95 -3.84 -0.85 3.09
C ASP A 95 -2.85 0.22 3.59
N THR A 96 -3.38 1.33 4.11
CA THR A 96 -2.59 2.41 4.71
C THR A 96 -3.15 2.78 6.08
N ILE A 97 -2.31 3.37 6.93
CA ILE A 97 -2.72 3.81 8.26
C ILE A 97 -3.83 4.87 8.17
N GLU A 98 -3.76 5.75 7.19
CA GLU A 98 -4.75 6.80 6.94
C GLU A 98 -6.11 6.21 6.57
N SER A 99 -6.14 5.25 5.64
CA SER A 99 -7.38 4.60 5.21
C SER A 99 -8.03 3.79 6.33
N ILE A 100 -7.22 3.08 7.12
CA ILE A 100 -7.69 2.38 8.34
C ILE A 100 -8.33 3.37 9.32
N ASN A 101 -7.67 4.49 9.61
CA ASN A 101 -8.17 5.49 10.55
C ASN A 101 -9.44 6.19 10.06
N GLU A 102 -9.52 6.50 8.77
CA GLU A 102 -10.70 7.10 8.19
C GLU A 102 -11.90 6.15 8.27
N SER A 103 -11.68 4.88 7.94
CA SER A 103 -12.67 3.79 8.04
C SER A 103 -13.19 3.63 9.46
N LEU A 104 -12.29 3.59 10.44
CA LEU A 104 -12.64 3.54 11.86
C LEU A 104 -13.52 4.72 12.29
N ARG A 105 -13.15 5.94 11.89
CA ARG A 105 -13.91 7.16 12.21
C ARG A 105 -15.32 7.11 11.62
N LYS A 106 -15.45 6.67 10.37
CA LYS A 106 -16.75 6.48 9.71
C LYS A 106 -17.58 5.44 10.44
N ALA A 107 -16.99 4.30 10.78
CA ALA A 107 -17.66 3.22 11.49
C ALA A 107 -18.18 3.67 12.87
N LYS A 108 -17.35 4.37 13.65
CA LYS A 108 -17.76 4.95 14.95
C LYS A 108 -18.93 5.92 14.80
N THR A 109 -18.89 6.79 13.79
CA THR A 109 -19.98 7.73 13.52
C THR A 109 -21.30 7.02 13.21
N LEU A 110 -21.25 5.94 12.42
CA LEU A 110 -22.43 5.13 12.12
C LEU A 110 -22.99 4.47 13.37
N ILE A 111 -22.13 3.87 14.21
CA ILE A 111 -22.55 3.23 15.46
C ILE A 111 -23.18 4.25 16.42
N SER A 112 -22.60 5.44 16.56
CA SER A 112 -23.18 6.51 17.38
C SER A 112 -24.57 6.90 16.90
N ARG A 113 -24.77 7.03 15.57
CA ARG A 113 -26.07 7.34 14.99
C ARG A 113 -27.10 6.21 15.20
N VAL A 114 -26.68 4.95 15.03
CA VAL A 114 -27.55 3.79 15.27
C VAL A 114 -27.97 3.72 16.73
N ARG A 115 -27.03 3.94 17.67
CA ARG A 115 -27.33 3.97 19.11
C ARG A 115 -28.33 5.07 19.45
N GLN A 116 -28.15 6.27 18.90
CA GLN A 116 -29.08 7.39 19.10
C GLN A 116 -30.48 7.07 18.57
N GLY A 117 -30.58 6.49 17.37
CA GLY A 117 -31.86 6.09 16.78
C GLY A 117 -32.60 5.05 17.62
N LEU A 118 -31.88 4.03 18.09
CA LEU A 118 -32.46 2.98 18.92
C LEU A 118 -32.94 3.52 20.28
N GLU A 119 -32.21 4.45 20.89
CA GLU A 119 -32.62 5.05 22.16
C GLU A 119 -33.90 5.90 22.03
N VAL A 120 -34.06 6.61 20.91
CA VAL A 120 -35.31 7.31 20.58
C VAL A 120 -36.46 6.32 20.41
N GLU A 121 -36.23 5.21 19.71
CA GLU A 121 -37.24 4.17 19.48
C GLU A 121 -37.65 3.47 20.78
N ILE A 122 -36.69 3.08 21.62
CA ILE A 122 -36.94 2.47 22.94
C ILE A 122 -37.72 3.43 23.84
N SER A 123 -37.40 4.73 23.78
CA SER A 123 -38.10 5.75 24.57
C SER A 123 -39.54 5.97 24.09
N ALA A 124 -39.78 5.90 22.77
CA ALA A 124 -41.13 5.95 22.21
C ALA A 124 -41.94 4.67 22.49
N ALA A 125 -41.26 3.53 22.59
CA ALA A 125 -41.85 2.22 22.91
C ALA A 125 -42.04 1.97 24.41
N LYS A 126 -41.59 2.86 25.30
CA LYS A 126 -41.92 2.81 26.74
C LYS A 126 -43.41 3.09 26.94
N ILE A 127 -44.20 2.04 26.83
CA ILE A 127 -45.62 2.03 27.18
C ILE A 127 -45.73 2.30 28.69
N PRO A 128 -46.56 3.27 29.15
CA PRO A 128 -46.77 3.52 30.57
C PRO A 128 -47.20 2.23 31.27
N ALA A 129 -46.43 1.82 32.28
CA ALA A 129 -46.75 0.63 33.06
C ALA A 129 -48.08 0.84 33.81
N GLY A 130 -49.06 0.01 33.49
CA GLY A 130 -50.18 -0.30 34.37
C GLY A 130 -51.54 0.21 33.87
N ALA A 131 -52.39 -0.76 33.49
CA ALA A 131 -53.78 -0.63 33.89
C ALA A 131 -53.80 -0.42 35.42
N PRO A 132 -54.64 0.48 35.96
CA PRO A 132 -54.74 0.69 37.40
C PRO A 132 -54.87 -0.65 38.11
N GLN A 133 -54.11 -0.87 39.19
CA GLN A 133 -54.34 -2.03 40.05
C GLN A 133 -55.84 -2.07 40.38
N ARG A 134 -56.48 -3.21 40.15
CA ARG A 134 -57.86 -3.43 40.57
C ARG A 134 -57.89 -3.31 42.09
N THR A 135 -58.24 -2.12 42.59
CA THR A 135 -58.57 -1.93 44.00
C THR A 135 -59.77 -2.83 44.30
N PRO A 136 -59.64 -3.87 45.14
CA PRO A 136 -60.79 -4.63 45.57
C PRO A 136 -61.77 -3.69 46.28
N PRO A 137 -63.09 -3.89 46.14
CA PRO A 137 -64.07 -3.10 46.86
C PRO A 137 -63.76 -3.15 48.37
N ASP A 138 -63.70 -1.98 49.01
CA ASP A 138 -63.48 -1.91 50.46
C ASP A 138 -64.74 -2.40 51.18
N LEU A 139 -64.66 -3.61 51.75
CA LEU A 139 -65.74 -4.22 52.51
C LEU A 139 -65.68 -3.85 54.00
N SER A 140 -64.70 -3.07 54.45
CA SER A 140 -64.51 -2.76 55.88
C SER A 140 -65.66 -1.93 56.46
N ALA A 141 -66.29 -1.07 55.65
CA ALA A 141 -67.42 -0.24 56.04
C ALA A 141 -68.78 -0.99 56.10
N LEU A 142 -68.84 -2.24 55.64
CA LEU A 142 -70.08 -3.03 55.66
C LEU A 142 -70.25 -3.77 56.98
N SER A 143 -71.47 -3.75 57.52
CA SER A 143 -71.87 -4.56 58.67
C SER A 143 -71.78 -6.06 58.35
N PRO A 144 -71.69 -6.94 59.35
CA PRO A 144 -71.65 -8.39 59.14
C PRO A 144 -72.81 -8.93 58.28
N ARG A 145 -74.01 -8.34 58.38
CA ARG A 145 -75.17 -8.72 57.55
C ARG A 145 -74.99 -8.32 56.09
N GLU A 146 -74.48 -7.12 55.83
CA GLU A 146 -74.27 -6.61 54.47
C GLU A 146 -73.13 -7.35 53.75
N LYS A 147 -72.10 -7.79 54.47
CA LYS A 147 -71.04 -8.64 53.92
C LYS A 147 -71.57 -9.99 53.42
N ILE A 148 -72.46 -10.61 54.20
CA ILE A 148 -73.10 -11.88 53.82
C ILE A 148 -73.99 -11.67 52.59
N GLN A 149 -74.80 -10.61 52.59
CA GLN A 149 -75.70 -10.29 51.48
C GLN A 149 -74.94 -9.99 50.17
N TYR A 150 -73.82 -9.27 50.25
CA TYR A 150 -72.92 -9.03 49.12
C TYR A 150 -72.32 -10.34 48.58
N ALA A 151 -71.92 -11.26 49.46
CA ALA A 151 -71.32 -12.54 49.08
C ALA A 151 -72.31 -13.51 48.40
N ILE A 152 -73.60 -13.45 48.73
CA ILE A 152 -74.65 -14.28 48.13
C ILE A 152 -75.28 -13.65 46.86
N GLY A 153 -74.75 -12.53 46.37
CA GLY A 153 -75.20 -11.88 45.13
C GLY A 153 -76.53 -11.12 45.26
N GLY A 154 -76.95 -10.77 46.49
CA GLY A 154 -78.14 -9.95 46.71
C GLY A 154 -77.91 -8.54 46.16
N LYS A 155 -78.66 -8.16 45.12
CA LYS A 155 -78.70 -6.77 44.64
C LYS A 155 -79.15 -5.84 45.76
N LYS A 156 -78.55 -4.64 45.83
CA LYS A 156 -79.01 -3.55 46.71
C LYS A 156 -80.51 -3.30 46.56
#